data_AF-A0A7S2E378-F1
#
_entry.id   AF-A0A7S2E378-F1
#
_cell.length_a   1.000
_cell.length_b   1.000
_cell.length_c   1.000
_cell.angle_alpha   90.00
_cell.angle_beta   90.00
_cell.angle_gamma   90.00
#
_symmetry.space_group_name_H-M   'P 1'
#
loop_
_entity.id
_entity.type
_entity.pdbx_description
1 polymer ?
#
loop_
_entity_poly.entity_id
_entity_poly.type
_entity_poly.pdbx_seq_one_letter_code
_entity_poly.pdbx_strand_id
1 'polypeptide(L)'
;RRGCPSDCSGRGSCDNATLSCSCFPGFEGVACASRACPANCSFRGKCDGTTGACACAKGWSGDACERPAACPPVGARGRCIHRDGASLDDPLAYQIECQPGWGGPTCQVPTCPGGGSCHG
;
A
#
# COMPACT_ATOMS: atom_id res chain seq x y z
N ARG A 1 -7.34 27.02 -30.74
CA ARG A 1 -5.92 26.63 -30.56
C ARG A 1 -5.92 25.27 -29.91
N ARG A 2 -5.24 24.26 -30.48
CA ARG A 2 -5.01 22.96 -29.82
C ARG A 2 -3.68 23.08 -29.10
N GLY A 3 -3.65 22.67 -27.84
CA GLY A 3 -2.49 22.76 -26.96
C GLY A 3 -2.68 21.77 -25.83
N CYS A 4 -1.63 21.57 -25.03
CA CYS A 4 -1.73 20.65 -23.90
C CYS A 4 -2.82 21.07 -22.91
N PRO A 5 -3.48 20.10 -22.27
CA PRO A 5 -4.55 20.37 -21.31
C PRO A 5 -4.01 21.24 -20.17
N SER A 6 -4.62 22.42 -20.00
CA SER A 6 -4.26 23.42 -18.98
C SER A 6 -2.76 23.75 -18.90
N ASP A 7 -2.04 23.66 -20.03
CA ASP A 7 -0.58 23.83 -20.07
C ASP A 7 0.17 22.95 -19.04
N CYS A 8 -0.31 21.71 -18.88
CA CYS A 8 0.18 20.75 -17.89
C CYS A 8 0.20 21.30 -16.45
N SER A 9 -0.68 22.27 -16.17
CA SER A 9 -0.78 22.99 -14.90
C SER A 9 0.54 23.60 -14.40
N GLY A 10 1.52 23.82 -15.29
CA GLY A 10 2.89 24.21 -14.93
C GLY A 10 3.67 23.14 -14.16
N ARG A 11 3.19 21.89 -14.14
CA ARG A 11 3.72 20.75 -13.34
C ARG A 11 4.10 19.57 -14.21
N GLY A 12 4.38 19.82 -15.48
CA GLY A 12 4.83 18.83 -16.43
C GLY A 12 5.30 19.47 -17.72
N SER A 13 5.84 18.62 -18.59
CA SER A 13 6.28 19.00 -19.93
C SER A 13 5.21 18.64 -20.96
N CYS A 14 4.85 19.60 -21.81
CA CYS A 14 3.91 19.40 -22.91
C CYS A 14 4.61 18.81 -24.13
N ASP A 15 4.11 17.67 -24.63
CA ASP A 15 4.46 17.16 -25.95
C ASP A 15 3.52 17.78 -27.00
N ASN A 16 4.09 18.61 -27.88
CA ASN A 16 3.30 19.31 -28.92
C ASN A 16 2.85 18.41 -30.08
N ALA A 17 3.42 17.22 -30.25
CA ALA A 17 3.02 16.27 -31.30
C ALA A 17 1.81 15.43 -30.86
N THR A 18 1.81 14.97 -29.61
CA THR A 18 0.72 14.14 -29.06
C THR A 18 -0.32 14.94 -28.27
N LEU A 19 0.00 16.19 -27.90
CA LEU A 19 -0.76 17.04 -26.98
C LEU A 19 -0.96 16.42 -25.58
N SER A 20 -0.02 15.57 -25.15
CA SER A 20 -0.02 14.95 -23.83
C SER A 20 0.97 15.60 -22.87
N CYS A 21 0.66 15.55 -21.58
CA CYS A 21 1.54 16.05 -20.52
C CYS A 21 2.35 14.92 -19.89
N SER A 22 3.67 15.13 -19.79
CA SER A 22 4.57 14.30 -18.99
C SER A 22 4.78 14.98 -17.63
N CYS A 23 4.15 14.46 -16.59
CA CYS A 23 4.15 15.10 -15.27
C CYS A 23 5.50 15.01 -14.55
N PHE A 24 5.82 16.05 -13.79
CA PHE A 24 6.97 16.04 -12.90
C PHE A 24 6.73 15.08 -11.71
N PRO A 25 7.82 14.62 -11.04
CA PRO A 25 7.69 13.73 -9.89
C PRO A 25 6.73 14.27 -8.83
N GLY A 26 5.82 13.42 -8.36
CA GLY A 26 4.80 13.78 -7.37
C GLY A 26 3.52 14.41 -7.95
N PHE A 27 3.38 14.49 -9.28
CA PHE A 27 2.15 14.92 -9.95
C PHE A 27 1.63 13.89 -10.94
N GLU A 28 0.32 13.87 -11.14
CA GLU A 28 -0.37 12.93 -12.01
C GLU A 28 -1.62 13.53 -12.65
N GLY A 29 -2.25 12.72 -13.52
CA GLY A 29 -3.42 13.07 -14.29
C GLY A 29 -3.09 13.74 -15.62
N VAL A 30 -4.10 13.87 -16.47
CA VAL A 30 -3.93 14.32 -17.88
C VAL A 30 -3.30 15.71 -18.03
N ALA A 31 -3.47 16.56 -17.00
CA ALA A 31 -2.94 17.92 -16.96
C ALA A 31 -1.94 18.12 -15.81
N CYS A 32 -1.47 17.05 -15.16
CA CYS A 32 -0.56 17.12 -14.00
C CYS A 32 -1.07 17.98 -12.83
N ALA A 33 -2.39 18.13 -12.73
CA ALA A 33 -3.03 19.00 -11.74
C ALA A 33 -3.07 18.37 -10.34
N SER A 34 -3.11 17.03 -10.27
CA SER A 34 -3.23 16.29 -9.02
C SER A 34 -1.86 15.87 -8.51
N ARG A 35 -1.69 15.83 -7.19
CA ARG A 35 -0.55 15.17 -6.55
C ARG A 35 -0.69 13.67 -6.68
N ALA A 36 0.41 13.01 -7.02
CA ALA A 36 0.50 11.56 -6.99
C ALA A 36 0.57 11.07 -5.55
N CYS A 37 -0.23 10.05 -5.23
CA CYS A 37 -0.15 9.39 -3.93
C CYS A 37 0.88 8.24 -3.94
N PRO A 38 1.56 8.00 -2.81
CA PRO A 38 2.53 6.92 -2.71
C PRO A 38 1.85 5.57 -2.98
N ALA A 39 2.41 4.81 -3.92
CA ALA A 39 1.90 3.51 -4.36
C ALA A 39 0.38 3.45 -4.62
N ASN A 40 -0.25 4.56 -5.03
CA ASN A 40 -1.71 4.68 -5.17
C ASN A 40 -2.49 4.27 -3.91
N CYS A 41 -1.97 4.61 -2.74
CA CYS A 41 -2.52 4.18 -1.45
C CYS A 41 -2.71 2.66 -1.36
N SER A 42 -1.83 1.89 -2.01
CA SER A 42 -1.86 0.42 -2.11
C SER A 42 -3.23 -0.15 -2.54
N PHE A 43 -4.05 0.67 -3.21
CA PHE A 43 -5.45 0.37 -3.52
C PHE A 43 -6.33 0.05 -2.30
N ARG A 44 -5.90 0.49 -1.12
CA ARG A 44 -6.49 0.24 0.21
C ARG A 44 -6.85 1.54 0.92
N GLY A 45 -6.93 2.64 0.17
CA GLY A 45 -7.30 3.96 0.66
C GLY A 45 -7.75 4.86 -0.48
N LYS A 46 -8.14 6.09 -0.12
CA LYS A 46 -8.43 7.16 -1.07
C LYS A 46 -7.27 8.13 -1.12
N CYS A 47 -6.79 8.41 -2.33
CA CYS A 47 -5.80 9.45 -2.56
C CYS A 47 -6.47 10.83 -2.53
N ASP A 48 -5.94 11.75 -1.70
CA ASP A 48 -6.26 13.16 -1.81
C ASP A 48 -5.32 13.81 -2.83
N GLY A 49 -5.83 14.04 -4.05
CA GLY A 49 -5.06 14.66 -5.13
C GLY A 49 -4.62 16.11 -4.88
N THR A 50 -5.08 16.76 -3.80
CA THR A 50 -4.63 18.11 -3.41
C THR A 50 -3.39 18.04 -2.54
N THR A 51 -3.37 17.12 -1.58
CA THR A 51 -2.30 16.98 -0.59
C THR A 51 -1.31 15.86 -0.93
N GLY A 52 -1.68 14.90 -1.77
CA GLY A 52 -0.93 13.68 -2.03
C GLY A 52 -0.98 12.67 -0.86
N ALA A 53 -1.84 12.89 0.13
CA ALA A 53 -1.97 12.04 1.30
C ALA A 53 -3.01 10.93 1.07
N CYS A 54 -2.79 9.78 1.71
CA CYS A 54 -3.70 8.65 1.66
C CYS A 54 -4.63 8.59 2.87
N ALA A 55 -5.94 8.58 2.62
CA ALA A 55 -6.94 8.27 3.61
C ALA A 55 -7.25 6.75 3.57
N CYS A 56 -6.67 5.99 4.50
CA CYS A 56 -6.76 4.53 4.49
C CYS A 56 -8.15 3.98 4.83
N ALA A 57 -8.50 2.87 4.20
CA ALA A 57 -9.69 2.11 4.52
C ALA A 57 -9.57 1.45 5.90
N LYS A 58 -10.71 1.11 6.51
CA LYS A 58 -10.74 0.45 7.82
C LYS A 58 -9.87 -0.80 7.82
N GLY A 59 -8.98 -0.91 8.81
CA GLY A 59 -8.03 -2.02 8.93
C GLY A 59 -6.72 -1.83 8.18
N TRP A 60 -6.49 -0.68 7.55
CA TRP A 60 -5.24 -0.31 6.88
C TRP A 60 -4.64 0.98 7.43
N SER A 61 -3.31 1.06 7.45
CA SER A 61 -2.49 2.16 7.92
C SER A 61 -1.18 2.24 7.12
N GLY A 62 -0.35 3.24 7.44
CA GLY A 62 0.85 3.59 6.67
C GLY A 62 0.58 4.73 5.68
N ASP A 63 1.64 5.39 5.24
CA ASP A 63 1.55 6.55 4.33
C ASP A 63 0.93 6.19 2.98
N ALA A 64 1.04 4.92 2.57
CA ALA A 64 0.46 4.35 1.37
C ALA A 64 -0.61 3.28 1.68
N CYS A 65 -1.14 3.21 2.91
CA CYS A 65 -2.11 2.17 3.31
C CYS A 65 -1.64 0.74 3.06
N GLU A 66 -0.34 0.52 3.08
CA GLU A 66 0.33 -0.73 2.77
C GLU A 66 0.35 -1.71 3.94
N ARG A 67 -0.06 -1.25 5.13
CA ARG A 67 0.04 -2.01 6.37
C ARG A 67 -1.32 -2.26 7.02
N PRO A 68 -1.52 -3.41 7.67
CA PRO A 68 -2.71 -3.62 8.49
C PRO A 68 -2.71 -2.70 9.72
N ALA A 69 -3.79 -1.96 9.95
CA ALA A 69 -3.98 -1.14 11.15
C ALA A 69 -4.37 -1.97 12.39
N ALA A 70 -4.76 -3.22 12.17
CA ALA A 70 -5.16 -4.16 13.21
C ALA A 70 -4.53 -5.52 12.92
N CYS A 71 -4.54 -6.40 13.92
CA CYS A 71 -4.13 -7.78 13.75
C CYS A 71 -4.85 -8.42 12.54
N PRO A 72 -4.11 -8.92 11.52
CA PRO A 72 -4.72 -9.58 10.39
C PRO A 72 -5.43 -10.87 10.85
N PRO A 73 -6.45 -11.34 10.11
CA PRO A 73 -7.09 -12.61 10.40
C PRO A 73 -6.09 -13.76 10.25
N VAL A 74 -5.92 -14.51 11.32
CA VAL A 74 -5.06 -15.70 11.40
C VAL A 74 -5.96 -16.93 11.51
N GLY A 75 -5.55 -18.06 10.94
CA GLY A 75 -6.26 -19.32 11.11
C GLY A 75 -6.22 -19.80 12.57
N ALA A 76 -7.04 -20.81 12.89
CA ALA A 76 -7.15 -21.38 14.25
C ALA A 76 -5.82 -21.92 14.84
N ARG A 77 -4.78 -22.02 14.03
CA ARG A 77 -3.44 -22.53 14.37
C ARG A 77 -2.39 -21.43 14.52
N GLY A 78 -2.83 -20.19 14.66
CA GLY A 78 -1.94 -19.06 14.93
C GLY A 78 -2.64 -17.98 15.74
N ARG A 79 -1.84 -17.05 16.25
CA ARG A 79 -2.33 -15.82 16.85
C ARG A 79 -1.54 -14.64 16.31
N CYS A 80 -2.20 -13.50 16.23
CA CYS A 80 -1.52 -12.23 16.04
C CYS A 80 -1.38 -11.56 17.40
N ILE A 81 -0.17 -11.14 17.73
CA ILE A 81 0.15 -10.43 18.96
C ILE A 81 0.49 -8.98 18.62
N HIS A 82 -0.03 -8.03 19.40
CA HIS A 82 0.47 -6.67 19.39
C HIS A 82 1.72 -6.63 20.28
N ARG A 83 2.83 -6.07 19.80
CA ARG A 83 4.03 -5.90 20.62
C ARG A 83 3.80 -4.81 21.65
N ASP A 84 4.01 -5.14 22.92
CA ASP A 84 3.89 -4.17 24.01
C ASP A 84 4.86 -3.00 23.78
N GLY A 85 4.33 -1.78 23.83
CA GLY A 85 5.09 -0.54 23.58
C GLY A 85 5.27 -0.15 22.11
N ALA A 86 4.73 -0.92 21.15
CA ALA A 86 4.71 -0.49 19.75
C ALA A 86 3.77 0.72 19.56
N SER A 87 4.22 1.72 18.79
CA SER A 87 3.38 2.85 18.41
C SER A 87 2.32 2.40 17.40
N LEU A 88 1.20 3.11 17.32
CA LEU A 88 0.15 2.84 16.31
C LEU A 88 0.68 2.97 14.88
N ASP A 89 1.77 3.70 14.70
CA ASP A 89 2.52 3.89 13.47
C ASP A 89 3.66 2.87 13.26
N ASP A 90 3.96 1.97 14.20
CA ASP A 90 5.07 1.01 14.09
C ASP A 90 4.76 -0.14 13.10
N PRO A 91 5.55 -0.32 12.01
CA PRO A 91 5.35 -1.39 11.02
C PRO A 91 5.47 -2.80 11.56
N LEU A 92 6.04 -2.95 12.75
CA LEU A 92 6.20 -4.20 13.45
C LEU A 92 5.30 -4.27 14.71
N ALA A 93 4.27 -3.41 14.79
CA ALA A 93 3.32 -3.45 15.89
C ALA A 93 2.65 -4.82 16.04
N TYR A 94 2.51 -5.58 14.94
CA TYR A 94 1.88 -6.89 14.92
C TYR A 94 2.85 -7.98 14.49
N GLN A 95 2.93 -9.06 15.28
CA GLN A 95 3.69 -10.26 14.97
C GLN A 95 2.75 -11.47 14.89
N ILE A 96 2.94 -12.32 13.88
CA ILE A 96 2.19 -13.56 13.74
C ILE A 96 3.00 -14.70 14.35
N GLU A 97 2.38 -15.44 15.26
CA GLU A 97 2.96 -16.64 15.85
C GLU A 97 2.11 -17.85 15.46
N CYS A 98 2.70 -18.76 14.69
CA CYS A 98 2.06 -20.02 14.29
C CYS A 98 2.39 -21.13 15.28
N GLN A 99 1.44 -22.05 15.46
CA GLN A 99 1.70 -23.31 16.17
C GLN A 99 2.80 -24.11 15.44
N PRO A 100 3.56 -24.96 16.17
CA PRO A 100 4.55 -25.82 15.56
C PRO A 100 3.98 -26.66 14.40
N GLY A 101 4.69 -26.70 13.27
CA GLY A 101 4.24 -27.37 12.05
C GLY A 101 3.27 -26.56 11.20
N TRP A 102 3.10 -25.25 11.47
CA TRP A 102 2.32 -24.34 10.65
C TRP A 102 3.10 -23.08 10.32
N GLY A 103 2.80 -22.48 9.16
CA GLY A 103 3.47 -21.29 8.65
C GLY A 103 2.63 -20.54 7.62
N GLY A 104 3.28 -19.56 6.99
CA GLY A 104 2.63 -18.63 6.06
C GLY A 104 1.93 -17.47 6.76
N PRO A 105 1.40 -16.50 5.99
CA PRO A 105 0.83 -15.26 6.52
C PRO A 105 -0.47 -15.44 7.31
N THR A 106 -1.07 -16.63 7.29
CA THR A 106 -2.32 -16.96 8.02
C THR A 106 -2.20 -18.21 8.89
N CYS A 107 -1.00 -18.80 9.03
CA CYS A 107 -0.77 -20.08 9.74
C CYS A 107 -1.66 -21.23 9.23
N GLN A 108 -1.99 -21.22 7.94
CA GLN A 108 -2.79 -22.26 7.28
C GLN A 108 -1.95 -23.18 6.39
N VAL A 109 -0.65 -22.92 6.26
CA VAL A 109 0.26 -23.76 5.49
C VAL A 109 0.94 -24.73 6.44
N PRO A 110 0.76 -26.06 6.30
CA PRO A 110 1.51 -27.03 7.10
C PRO A 110 2.99 -26.94 6.74
N THR A 111 3.84 -26.82 7.76
CA THR A 111 5.30 -26.81 7.64
C THR A 111 5.86 -28.13 8.17
N CYS A 112 6.83 -28.69 7.47
CA CYS A 112 7.41 -29.98 7.82
C CYS A 112 8.81 -29.84 8.45
N PRO A 113 9.23 -30.80 9.31
CA PRO A 113 10.58 -30.81 9.86
C PRO A 113 11.59 -30.84 8.71
N GLY A 114 12.37 -29.77 8.56
CA GLY A 114 13.31 -29.61 7.44
C GLY A 114 13.02 -28.42 6.51
N GLY A 115 11.93 -27.67 6.72
CA GLY A 115 11.69 -26.41 5.99
C GLY A 115 11.25 -26.63 4.55
N GLY A 116 10.09 -27.27 4.36
CA GLY A 116 9.46 -27.48 3.05
C GLY A 116 7.94 -27.59 3.14
N SER A 117 7.27 -27.52 1.99
CA SER A 117 5.82 -27.77 1.86
C SER A 117 5.58 -29.27 1.72
N CYS A 118 4.76 -29.85 2.60
CA CYS A 118 4.36 -31.25 2.48
C CYS A 118 3.16 -31.38 1.53
N HIS A 119 3.32 -32.18 0.47
CA HIS A 119 2.20 -32.73 -0.28
C HIS A 119 1.84 -34.09 0.33
N GLY A 120 0.56 -34.26 0.69
CA GLY A 120 0.01 -35.53 1.15
C GLY A 120 -0.12 -36.54 0.03
#